data_AF-A0A511Z9S6-F1
#
_entry.id   AF-A0A511Z9S6-F1
#
_cell.length_a   1.000
_cell.length_b   1.000
_cell.length_c   1.000
_cell.angle_alpha   90.00
_cell.angle_beta   90.00
_cell.angle_gamma   90.00
#
_symmetry.space_group_name_H-M   'P 1'
#
loop_
_entity.id
_entity.type
_entity.pdbx_description
1 polymer ?
#
loop_
_entity_poly.entity_id
_entity_poly.type
_entity_poly.pdbx_seq_one_letter_code
_entity_poly.pdbx_strand_id
1 'polypeptide(L)'
;MQGDQIYEVALSFDKPYKQSDLPLYELPAMTWFWINTYSYRQMKTFQEEAEKNVWSSTFIRENEALGFSVNSPIYSTIKFDSEYEDFLNLLQSSYYDEHQNAFEIMKDIKADDVEILGIVVYGTKEEVIEIIQNPIIQSVSLGGVINNY
;
A
#
# COMPACT_ATOMS: atom_id res chain seq x y z
N MET A 1 -13.39 -30.41 8.45
CA MET A 1 -13.76 -29.95 7.10
C MET A 1 -12.58 -29.11 6.62
N GLN A 2 -12.13 -29.27 5.37
CA GLN A 2 -11.05 -28.43 4.86
C GLN A 2 -11.71 -27.08 4.54
N GLY A 3 -11.46 -26.06 5.39
CA GLY A 3 -11.96 -24.71 5.14
C GLY A 3 -11.34 -24.13 3.88
N ASP A 4 -11.99 -23.12 3.31
CA ASP A 4 -11.47 -22.42 2.13
C ASP A 4 -10.07 -21.85 2.40
N GLN A 5 -9.25 -21.74 1.36
CA GLN A 5 -7.93 -21.12 1.48
C GLN A 5 -8.10 -19.60 1.48
N ILE A 6 -7.41 -18.93 2.40
CA ILE A 6 -7.32 -17.47 2.44
C ILE A 6 -5.94 -17.08 1.91
N TYR A 7 -5.94 -16.12 0.99
CA TYR A 7 -4.77 -15.60 0.30
C TYR A 7 -4.48 -14.19 0.80
N GLU A 8 -3.23 -13.96 1.21
CA GLU A 8 -2.69 -12.63 1.45
C GLU A 8 -2.07 -12.12 0.16
N VAL A 9 -2.54 -10.98 -0.32
CA VAL A 9 -2.16 -10.45 -1.62
C VAL A 9 -1.83 -8.98 -1.52
N ALA A 10 -0.63 -8.66 -1.99
CA ALA A 10 -0.11 -7.34 -2.19
C ALA A 10 -0.57 -6.80 -3.55
N LEU A 11 -1.24 -5.65 -3.57
CA LEU A 11 -1.80 -5.03 -4.76
C LEU A 11 -1.21 -3.63 -4.94
N SER A 12 -0.55 -3.38 -6.08
CA SER A 12 -0.13 -2.02 -6.44
C SER A 12 -1.17 -1.35 -7.32
N PHE A 13 -1.28 -0.03 -7.19
CA PHE A 13 -2.18 0.77 -8.00
C PHE A 13 -1.53 1.27 -9.30
N ASP A 14 -2.35 1.56 -10.31
CA ASP A 14 -1.94 2.13 -11.61
C ASP A 14 -1.40 3.57 -11.50
N LYS A 15 -1.76 4.26 -10.42
CA LYS A 15 -1.25 5.56 -10.02
C LYS A 15 -1.42 5.74 -8.50
N PRO A 16 -0.83 6.79 -7.91
CA PRO A 16 -1.13 7.12 -6.52
C PRO A 16 -2.59 7.57 -6.36
N TYR A 17 -3.26 7.07 -5.32
CA TYR A 17 -4.64 7.44 -4.96
C TYR A 17 -4.69 8.02 -3.55
N LYS A 18 -5.57 9.00 -3.33
CA LYS A 18 -5.94 9.40 -1.96
C LYS A 18 -6.96 8.41 -1.40
N GLN A 19 -7.08 8.36 -0.07
CA GLN A 19 -8.08 7.51 0.58
C GLN A 19 -9.50 7.78 0.04
N SER A 20 -9.84 9.04 -0.21
CA SER A 20 -11.15 9.45 -0.75
C SER A 20 -11.45 8.91 -2.15
N ASP A 21 -10.41 8.56 -2.91
CA ASP A 21 -10.51 8.09 -4.30
C ASP A 21 -10.60 6.56 -4.38
N LEU A 22 -10.26 5.85 -3.30
CA LEU A 22 -10.26 4.40 -3.27
C LEU A 22 -11.70 3.86 -3.14
N PRO A 23 -12.06 2.82 -3.91
CA PRO A 23 -13.35 2.14 -3.77
C PRO A 23 -13.34 1.22 -2.53
N LEU A 24 -13.17 1.79 -1.34
CA LEU A 24 -12.96 1.06 -0.07
C LEU A 24 -14.10 0.06 0.25
N TYR A 25 -15.30 0.29 -0.29
CA TYR A 25 -16.45 -0.61 -0.11
C TYR A 25 -16.44 -1.84 -1.02
N GLU A 26 -15.66 -1.79 -2.11
CA GLU A 26 -15.51 -2.90 -3.07
C GLU A 26 -14.26 -3.73 -2.76
N LEU A 27 -13.33 -3.17 -1.98
CA LEU A 27 -12.11 -3.85 -1.57
C LEU A 27 -12.35 -4.63 -0.26
N PRO A 28 -11.81 -5.85 -0.14
CA PRO A 28 -11.89 -6.65 1.09
C PRO A 28 -11.10 -5.98 2.23
N ALA A 29 -11.08 -6.62 3.39
CA ALA A 29 -10.32 -6.13 4.53
C ALA A 29 -8.84 -5.87 4.16
N MET A 30 -8.50 -4.58 4.09
CA MET A 30 -7.15 -4.08 3.91
C MET A 30 -6.42 -4.15 5.24
N THR A 31 -5.17 -4.61 5.22
CA THR A 31 -4.34 -4.78 6.41
C THR A 31 -3.07 -3.95 6.37
N TRP A 32 -2.68 -3.45 5.21
CA TRP A 32 -1.51 -2.59 5.03
C TRP A 32 -1.74 -1.59 3.90
N PHE A 33 -1.21 -0.38 4.06
CA PHE A 33 -1.16 0.66 3.03
C PHE A 33 0.28 1.02 2.75
N TRP A 34 0.72 0.92 1.49
CA TRP A 34 1.99 1.52 1.07
C TRP A 34 1.77 2.98 0.74
N ILE A 35 2.54 3.85 1.38
CA ILE A 35 2.43 5.30 1.27
C ILE A 35 3.53 5.82 0.36
N ASN A 36 3.21 6.82 -0.44
CA ASN A 36 4.20 7.51 -1.25
C ASN A 36 5.08 8.41 -0.38
N THR A 37 6.16 7.84 0.17
CA THR A 37 7.17 8.56 0.96
C THR A 37 8.34 9.06 0.13
N TYR A 38 8.23 9.02 -1.20
CA TYR A 38 9.34 9.35 -2.11
C TYR A 38 9.30 10.82 -2.51
N SER A 39 10.47 11.43 -2.61
CA SER A 39 10.58 12.76 -3.19
C SER A 39 10.16 12.74 -4.67
N TYR A 40 9.72 13.90 -5.18
CA TYR A 40 9.40 14.07 -6.60
C TYR A 40 10.55 13.59 -7.52
N ARG A 41 11.80 13.83 -7.12
CA ARG A 41 12.97 13.39 -7.90
C ARG A 41 13.09 11.86 -7.95
N GLN A 42 12.90 11.18 -6.82
CA GLN A 42 12.91 9.71 -6.78
C GLN A 42 11.78 9.13 -7.62
N MET A 43 10.56 9.66 -7.47
CA MET A 43 9.41 9.20 -8.25
C MET A 43 9.65 9.37 -9.76
N LYS A 44 10.19 10.52 -10.16
CA LYS A 44 10.56 10.77 -11.56
C LYS A 44 11.61 9.78 -12.06
N THR A 45 12.61 9.45 -11.23
CA THR A 45 13.61 8.43 -11.58
C THR A 45 12.95 7.07 -11.79
N PHE A 46 12.06 6.63 -10.90
CA PHE A 46 11.35 5.35 -11.05
C PHE A 46 10.52 5.31 -12.34
N GLN A 47 9.81 6.39 -12.67
CA GLN A 47 9.04 6.50 -13.91
C GLN A 47 9.94 6.43 -15.14
N GLU A 48 11.03 7.21 -15.17
CA GLU A 48 11.98 7.21 -16.29
C GLU A 48 12.65 5.84 -16.46
N GLU A 49 12.95 5.14 -15.37
CA GLU A 49 13.49 3.79 -15.41
C GLU A 49 12.46 2.82 -15.98
N ALA A 50 11.21 2.86 -15.51
CA ALA A 50 10.12 2.00 -15.99
C ALA A 50 9.82 2.16 -17.49
N GLU A 51 9.98 3.37 -18.04
CA GLU A 51 9.83 3.63 -19.48
C GLU A 51 11.01 3.09 -20.31
N LYS A 52 12.24 3.15 -19.77
CA LYS A 52 13.47 2.91 -20.52
C LYS A 52 13.99 1.48 -20.42
N ASN A 53 13.61 0.75 -19.38
CA ASN A 53 14.11 -0.59 -19.10
C ASN A 53 13.01 -1.65 -19.15
N VAL A 54 13.40 -2.91 -19.02
CA VAL A 54 12.44 -4.01 -18.85
C VAL A 54 11.79 -3.96 -17.48
N TRP A 55 10.51 -4.29 -17.41
CA TRP A 55 9.68 -4.27 -16.19
C TRP A 55 10.30 -5.04 -15.02
N SER A 56 11.07 -6.10 -15.30
CA SER A 56 11.72 -6.94 -14.29
C SER A 56 12.88 -6.27 -13.55
N SER A 57 13.25 -5.04 -13.91
CA SER A 57 14.31 -4.26 -13.25
C SER A 57 13.87 -2.89 -12.75
N THR A 58 12.57 -2.56 -12.85
CA THR A 58 12.06 -1.20 -12.62
C THR A 58 10.76 -1.22 -11.83
N PHE A 59 10.91 -1.46 -10.54
CA PHE A 59 9.81 -1.50 -9.58
C PHE A 59 10.31 -1.03 -8.22
N ILE A 60 9.42 -0.38 -7.47
CA ILE A 60 9.63 -0.15 -6.04
C ILE A 60 9.53 -1.51 -5.37
N ARG A 61 10.58 -1.94 -4.66
CA ARG A 61 10.54 -3.23 -3.98
C ARG A 61 9.64 -3.13 -2.76
N GLU A 62 8.93 -4.22 -2.44
CA GLU A 62 8.06 -4.29 -1.27
C GLU A 62 8.79 -3.90 0.03
N ASN A 63 10.04 -4.33 0.18
CA ASN A 63 10.86 -4.02 1.35
C ASN A 63 11.42 -2.58 1.37
N GLU A 64 11.23 -1.82 0.30
CA GLU A 64 11.60 -0.40 0.20
C GLU A 64 10.38 0.53 0.33
N ALA A 65 9.17 -0.01 0.12
CA ALA A 65 7.92 0.73 0.26
C ALA A 65 7.54 0.86 1.74
N LEU A 66 7.49 2.09 2.22
CA LEU A 66 7.05 2.37 3.59
C LEU A 66 5.52 2.46 3.66
N GLY A 67 4.99 2.15 4.83
CA GLY A 67 3.57 2.06 5.03
C GLY A 67 3.22 1.76 6.46
N PHE A 68 1.93 1.54 6.70
CA PHE A 68 1.44 1.16 8.01
C PHE A 68 0.35 0.10 7.90
N SER A 69 0.32 -0.75 8.91
CA SER A 69 -0.75 -1.73 9.08
C SER A 69 -1.99 -1.08 9.64
N VAL A 70 -3.15 -1.60 9.31
CA VAL A 70 -4.38 -1.30 10.04
C VAL A 70 -4.87 -2.54 10.78
N ASN A 71 -5.06 -2.41 12.08
CA ASN A 71 -5.48 -3.51 12.95
C ASN A 71 -7.01 -3.76 12.90
N SER A 72 -7.72 -3.02 12.06
CA SER A 72 -9.15 -3.13 11.82
C SER A 72 -9.42 -2.68 10.40
N PRO A 73 -10.39 -3.26 9.68
CA PRO A 73 -10.72 -2.78 8.35
C PRO A 73 -11.06 -1.29 8.43
N ILE A 74 -10.49 -0.51 7.51
CA ILE A 74 -10.75 0.93 7.48
C ILE A 74 -12.18 1.14 6.97
N TYR A 75 -13.10 1.35 7.90
CA TYR A 75 -14.49 1.69 7.61
C TYR A 75 -14.74 3.21 7.57
N SER A 76 -13.74 4.04 7.86
CA SER A 76 -13.88 5.50 7.96
C SER A 76 -12.56 6.26 7.89
N THR A 77 -12.58 7.48 7.36
CA THR A 77 -11.46 8.44 7.32
C THR A 77 -10.81 8.68 8.69
N ILE A 78 -11.61 8.79 9.76
CA ILE A 78 -11.11 9.03 11.14
C ILE A 78 -10.09 7.98 11.60
N LYS A 79 -10.23 6.72 11.16
CA LYS A 79 -9.28 5.66 11.51
C LYS A 79 -7.97 5.76 10.72
N PHE A 80 -8.03 6.22 9.47
CA PHE A 80 -6.85 6.40 8.66
C PHE A 80 -5.97 7.53 9.22
N ASP A 81 -6.58 8.65 9.64
CA ASP A 81 -5.88 9.76 10.26
C ASP A 81 -5.05 9.32 11.47
N SER A 82 -5.65 8.52 12.39
CA SER A 82 -4.92 8.05 13.57
C SER A 82 -3.74 7.13 13.22
N GLU A 83 -3.94 6.21 12.27
CA GLU A 83 -2.88 5.27 11.86
C GLU A 83 -1.76 6.00 11.10
N TYR A 84 -2.10 7.04 10.35
CA TYR A 84 -1.14 7.90 9.67
C TYR A 84 -0.31 8.76 10.65
N GLU A 85 -0.94 9.33 11.68
CA GLU A 85 -0.21 10.04 12.74
C GLU A 85 0.76 9.11 13.49
N ASP A 86 0.33 7.90 13.81
CA ASP A 86 1.20 6.88 14.42
C ASP A 86 2.37 6.51 13.50
N PHE A 87 2.11 6.39 12.19
CA PHE A 87 3.15 6.20 11.18
C PHE A 87 4.18 7.34 11.17
N LEU A 88 3.74 8.60 11.17
CA LEU A 88 4.65 9.76 11.24
C LEU A 88 5.50 9.75 12.51
N ASN A 89 4.91 9.42 13.66
CA ASN A 89 5.62 9.29 14.93
C ASN A 89 6.69 8.19 14.90
N LEU A 90 6.40 7.06 14.26
CA LEU A 90 7.37 5.97 14.07
C LEU A 90 8.52 6.39 13.15
N LEU A 91 8.23 7.10 12.05
CA LEU A 91 9.28 7.63 11.17
C LEU A 91 10.18 8.61 11.92
N GLN A 92 9.59 9.57 12.65
CA GLN A 92 10.31 10.59 13.41
C GLN A 92 11.19 10.01 14.52
N SER A 93 10.76 8.93 15.16
CA SER A 93 11.51 8.29 16.25
C SER A 93 12.52 7.24 15.78
N SER A 94 12.59 6.98 14.47
CA SER A 94 13.45 5.94 13.92
C SER A 94 14.92 6.34 13.89
N TYR A 95 15.82 5.36 14.01
CA TYR A 95 17.27 5.58 13.89
C TYR A 95 17.79 5.48 12.45
N TYR A 96 16.95 5.08 11.49
CA TYR A 96 17.33 4.92 10.09
C TYR A 96 17.16 6.22 9.32
N ASP A 97 18.19 6.64 8.59
CA ASP A 97 18.18 7.88 7.79
C ASP A 97 17.06 7.87 6.76
N GLU A 98 16.75 6.71 6.17
CA GLU A 98 15.66 6.54 5.20
C GLU A 98 14.30 6.92 5.81
N HIS A 99 14.05 6.54 7.07
CA HIS A 99 12.80 6.88 7.76
C HIS A 99 12.74 8.35 8.15
N GLN A 100 13.86 8.95 8.56
CA GLN A 100 13.91 10.39 8.86
C GLN A 100 13.69 11.23 7.59
N ASN A 101 14.25 10.80 6.46
CA ASN A 101 14.00 11.44 5.17
C ASN A 101 12.53 11.32 4.75
N ALA A 102 11.91 10.15 4.96
CA ALA A 102 10.48 9.96 4.73
C ALA A 102 9.64 10.87 5.64
N PHE A 103 9.98 10.99 6.93
CA PHE A 103 9.30 11.92 7.84
C PHE A 103 9.36 13.35 7.34
N GLU A 104 10.53 13.84 6.93
CA GLU A 104 10.71 15.20 6.42
C GLU A 104 9.88 15.48 5.16
N ILE A 105 9.66 14.47 4.30
CA ILE A 105 8.78 14.58 3.13
C ILE A 105 7.31 14.65 3.55
N MET A 106 6.92 13.87 4.56
CA MET A 106 5.52 13.62 4.90
C MET A 106 4.95 14.55 5.98
N LYS A 107 5.77 15.14 6.86
CA LYS A 107 5.33 15.84 8.09
C LYS A 107 4.34 16.99 7.90
N ASP A 108 4.29 17.60 6.71
CA ASP A 108 3.38 18.70 6.39
C ASP A 108 2.20 18.26 5.51
N ILE A 109 2.12 16.97 5.17
CA ILE A 109 1.04 16.36 4.38
C ILE A 109 -0.06 15.92 5.35
N LYS A 110 -1.31 16.32 5.06
CA LYS A 110 -2.47 15.88 5.83
C LYS A 110 -2.89 14.48 5.40
N ALA A 111 -3.45 13.70 6.31
CA ALA A 111 -3.96 12.35 6.04
C ALA A 111 -4.84 12.26 4.77
N ASP A 112 -5.79 13.19 4.59
CA ASP A 112 -6.65 13.26 3.40
C ASP A 112 -5.88 13.48 2.08
N ASP A 113 -4.69 14.05 2.14
CA ASP A 113 -3.83 14.34 1.00
C ASP A 113 -2.74 13.28 0.77
N VAL A 114 -2.65 12.28 1.66
CA VAL A 114 -1.67 11.19 1.55
C VAL A 114 -1.96 10.35 0.32
N GLU A 115 -0.92 10.16 -0.48
CA GLU A 115 -0.94 9.30 -1.65
C GLU A 115 -0.59 7.85 -1.28
N ILE A 116 -1.48 6.93 -1.62
CA ILE A 116 -1.36 5.49 -1.42
C ILE A 116 -0.93 4.85 -2.74
N LEU A 117 0.13 4.05 -2.70
CA LEU A 117 0.71 3.35 -3.85
C LEU A 117 0.14 1.94 -4.03
N GLY A 118 -0.42 1.36 -2.97
CA GLY A 118 -1.03 0.04 -2.98
C GLY A 118 -1.42 -0.42 -1.59
N ILE A 119 -1.97 -1.63 -1.53
CA ILE A 119 -2.57 -2.22 -0.32
C ILE A 119 -2.22 -3.70 -0.19
N VAL A 120 -2.25 -4.21 1.03
CA VAL A 120 -2.32 -5.66 1.29
C VAL A 120 -3.74 -6.02 1.70
N VAL A 121 -4.26 -7.08 1.09
CA VAL A 121 -5.61 -7.59 1.35
C VAL A 121 -5.59 -9.09 1.64
N TYR A 122 -6.61 -9.56 2.36
CA TYR A 122 -6.90 -10.98 2.52
C TYR A 122 -8.24 -11.32 1.88
N GLY A 123 -8.30 -12.45 1.18
CA GLY A 123 -9.55 -12.95 0.61
C GLY A 123 -9.46 -14.40 0.18
N THR A 124 -10.60 -14.98 -0.17
CA THR A 124 -10.69 -16.23 -0.92
C THR A 124 -10.12 -16.05 -2.32
N LYS A 125 -9.87 -17.16 -3.02
CA LYS A 125 -9.37 -17.12 -4.40
C LYS A 125 -10.29 -16.31 -5.31
N GLU A 126 -11.60 -16.48 -5.18
CA GLU A 126 -12.62 -15.84 -6.00
C GLU A 126 -12.63 -14.32 -5.76
N GLU A 127 -12.64 -13.89 -4.50
CA GLU A 127 -12.57 -12.46 -4.13
C GLU A 127 -11.29 -11.82 -4.65
N VAL A 128 -10.14 -12.47 -4.48
CA VAL A 128 -8.85 -11.98 -4.99
C VAL A 128 -8.88 -11.82 -6.50
N ILE A 129 -9.41 -12.79 -7.26
CA ILE A 129 -9.51 -12.70 -8.71
C ILE A 129 -10.39 -11.52 -9.14
N GLU A 130 -11.51 -11.28 -8.44
CA GLU A 130 -12.40 -10.16 -8.74
C GLU A 130 -11.69 -8.82 -8.54
N ILE A 131 -10.93 -8.66 -7.46
CA ILE A 131 -10.21 -7.41 -7.17
C ILE A 131 -9.12 -7.14 -8.20
N ILE A 132 -8.36 -8.16 -8.59
CA ILE A 132 -7.25 -8.02 -9.55
C ILE A 132 -7.75 -7.58 -10.94
N GLN A 133 -9.03 -7.83 -11.26
CA GLN A 133 -9.63 -7.37 -12.51
C GLN A 133 -10.02 -5.89 -12.48
N ASN A 134 -9.99 -5.23 -11.32
CA ASN A 134 -10.27 -3.80 -11.22
C ASN A 134 -9.17 -2.99 -11.93
N PRO A 135 -9.52 -2.05 -12.83
CA PRO A 135 -8.53 -1.30 -13.62
C PRO A 135 -7.59 -0.43 -12.79
N ILE A 136 -7.91 -0.13 -11.53
CA ILE A 136 -6.99 0.61 -10.65
C ILE A 136 -5.81 -0.26 -10.21
N ILE A 137 -5.87 -1.59 -10.35
CA ILE A 137 -4.81 -2.52 -9.95
C ILE A 137 -3.83 -2.73 -11.11
N GLN A 138 -2.56 -2.42 -10.85
CA GLN A 138 -1.48 -2.54 -11.84
C GLN A 138 -0.70 -3.83 -11.71
N SER A 139 -0.46 -4.28 -10.49
CA SER A 139 0.29 -5.51 -10.23
C SER A 139 -0.12 -6.17 -8.93
N VAL A 140 0.26 -7.45 -8.82
CA VAL A 140 -0.16 -8.36 -7.76
C VAL A 140 1.04 -9.18 -7.31
N SER A 141 1.25 -9.29 -6.01
CA SER A 141 2.20 -10.22 -5.41
C SER A 141 1.49 -11.09 -4.37
N LEU A 142 1.69 -12.41 -4.46
CA LEU A 142 1.13 -13.37 -3.52
C LEU A 142 2.08 -13.50 -2.32
N GLY A 143 1.63 -13.05 -1.14
CA GLY A 143 2.42 -13.12 0.09
C GLY A 143 2.30 -14.47 0.79
N GLY A 144 1.06 -14.89 1.08
CA GLY A 144 0.80 -16.07 1.90
C GLY A 144 -0.49 -16.79 1.55
N VAL A 145 -0.54 -18.08 1.86
CA VAL A 145 -1.76 -18.90 1.73
C VAL A 145 -1.95 -19.68 3.02
N ILE A 146 -3.09 -19.47 3.66
CA ILE A 146 -3.47 -20.17 4.89
C ILE A 146 -4.74 -20.99 4.65
N ASN A 147 -4.84 -22.15 5.29
CA ASN A 147 -6.10 -22.89 5.32
C ASN A 147 -6.97 -22.31 6.43
N ASN A 148 -8.22 -22.00 6.14
CA ASN A 148 -9.15 -21.59 7.19
C ASN A 148 -9.45 -22.81 8.09
N TYR A 149 -9.37 -22.63 9.41
CA TYR A 149 -9.47 -23.69 10.41
C TYR A 149 -10.91 -24.06 10.77
#